data_AF-A0A3Q1G733-F1
#
_entry.id   AF-A0A3Q1G733-F1
#
_cell.length_a   1.000
_cell.length_b   1.000
_cell.length_c   1.000
_cell.angle_alpha   90.00
_cell.angle_beta   90.00
_cell.angle_gamma   90.00
#
_symmetry.space_group_name_H-M   'P 1'
#
loop_
_entity.id
_entity.type
_entity.pdbx_description
1 polymer ?
#
loop_
_entity_poly.entity_id
_entity_poly.type
_entity_poly.pdbx_seq_one_letter_code
_entity_poly.pdbx_strand_id
1 'polypeptide(L)'
;MAKVQVLNVAVLDNPSPFGNPFQFEITFECMEDLPEDLEWKIIYVGSAESEEYDQVLDSVLVGPVPAGRHMFVFQADAPNTGLIPESDAVGVTVVLITCTYRGQEFIRIGYYVNNEYTDPELRENPPLKPDYTQLQRNILASNPRVTRFHINWEGLADKMEDSENVDPSTNISVCFVDIVLLFGNRCVVLTAAFHHDC
;
A
#
# COMPACT_ATOMS: atom_id res chain seq x y z
N MET A 1 -11.55 18.62 1.32
CA MET A 1 -11.86 17.69 2.42
C MET A 1 -11.94 16.29 1.83
N ALA A 2 -11.48 15.24 2.52
CA ALA A 2 -11.57 13.87 1.99
C ALA A 2 -13.03 13.44 1.92
N LYS A 3 -13.50 12.97 0.74
CA LYS A 3 -14.89 12.54 0.55
C LYS A 3 -15.15 11.12 1.06
N VAL A 4 -14.08 10.33 1.24
CA VAL A 4 -14.12 8.97 1.78
C VAL A 4 -13.34 8.88 3.07
N GLN A 5 -13.93 8.22 4.06
CA GLN A 5 -13.30 7.91 5.33
C GLN A 5 -13.40 6.43 5.64
N VAL A 6 -12.26 5.76 5.76
CA VAL A 6 -12.22 4.38 6.29
C VAL A 6 -12.49 4.43 7.80
N LEU A 7 -13.50 3.69 8.23
CA LEU A 7 -13.98 3.63 9.61
C LEU A 7 -13.34 2.46 10.37
N ASN A 8 -13.25 1.29 9.73
CA ASN A 8 -12.69 0.09 10.33
C ASN A 8 -12.13 -0.85 9.27
N VAL A 9 -11.10 -1.61 9.63
CA VAL A 9 -10.60 -2.76 8.87
C VAL A 9 -10.39 -3.90 9.85
N ALA A 10 -11.25 -4.92 9.78
CA ALA A 10 -11.12 -6.12 10.59
C ALA A 10 -10.36 -7.18 9.81
N VAL A 11 -9.29 -7.70 10.41
CA VAL A 11 -8.52 -8.83 9.86
C VAL A 11 -9.24 -10.12 10.24
N LEU A 12 -9.64 -10.90 9.23
CA LEU A 12 -10.31 -12.19 9.42
C LEU A 12 -9.30 -13.33 9.24
N ASP A 13 -9.65 -14.54 9.72
CA ASP A 13 -8.82 -15.75 9.61
C ASP A 13 -7.35 -15.54 10.03
N ASN A 14 -7.14 -15.08 11.28
CA ASN A 14 -5.81 -14.74 11.79
C ASN A 14 -5.57 -15.26 13.22
N PRO A 15 -4.43 -15.92 13.52
CA PRO A 15 -3.38 -16.34 12.58
C PRO A 15 -3.84 -17.50 11.67
N SER A 16 -3.21 -17.66 10.51
CA SER A 16 -3.55 -18.70 9.51
C SER A 16 -2.31 -19.25 8.80
N PRO A 17 -2.40 -20.43 8.14
CA PRO A 17 -1.31 -20.93 7.28
C PRO A 17 -0.89 -19.89 6.24
N PHE A 18 0.39 -19.84 5.88
CA PHE A 18 0.90 -18.86 4.91
C PHE A 18 0.15 -18.90 3.57
N GLY A 19 -0.18 -20.09 3.09
CA GLY A 19 -0.92 -20.30 1.84
C GLY A 19 -2.40 -19.92 1.88
N ASN A 20 -2.96 -19.55 3.05
CA ASN A 20 -4.34 -19.09 3.12
C ASN A 20 -4.49 -17.69 2.52
N PRO A 21 -5.65 -17.40 1.88
CA PRO A 21 -5.99 -16.06 1.43
C PRO A 21 -5.94 -15.03 2.57
N PHE A 22 -5.58 -13.80 2.24
CA PHE A 22 -5.83 -12.65 3.10
C PHE A 22 -7.32 -12.32 3.07
N GLN A 23 -7.89 -11.95 4.22
CA GLN A 23 -9.29 -11.57 4.33
C GLN A 23 -9.43 -10.34 5.23
N PHE A 24 -9.95 -9.25 4.66
CA PHE A 24 -10.20 -8.00 5.38
C PHE A 24 -11.66 -7.57 5.23
N GLU A 25 -12.36 -7.37 6.33
CA GLU A 25 -13.65 -6.70 6.31
C GLU A 25 -13.42 -5.19 6.43
N ILE A 26 -13.66 -4.47 5.34
CA ILE A 26 -13.43 -3.03 5.24
C ILE A 26 -14.77 -2.32 5.40
N THR A 27 -14.82 -1.41 6.36
CA THR A 27 -15.94 -0.47 6.54
C THR A 27 -15.47 0.95 6.25
N PHE A 28 -16.16 1.64 5.36
CA PHE A 28 -15.86 3.04 5.03
C PHE A 28 -17.16 3.85 4.88
N GLU A 29 -17.02 5.18 4.92
CA GLU A 29 -18.10 6.13 4.76
C GLU A 29 -17.77 7.11 3.65
N CYS A 30 -18.72 7.31 2.74
CA CYS A 30 -18.70 8.33 1.71
C CYS A 30 -19.59 9.50 2.16
N MET A 31 -19.02 10.70 2.20
CA MET A 31 -19.75 11.91 2.60
C MET A 31 -20.75 12.37 1.52
N GLU A 32 -20.45 12.08 0.26
CA GLU A 32 -21.25 12.40 -0.91
C GLU A 32 -21.10 11.32 -1.99
N ASP A 33 -21.94 11.37 -3.01
CA ASP A 33 -21.92 10.42 -4.13
C ASP A 33 -20.63 10.58 -4.94
N LEU A 34 -19.90 9.48 -5.12
CA LEU A 34 -18.74 9.42 -6.00
C LEU A 34 -19.16 8.89 -7.37
N PRO A 35 -18.92 9.65 -8.46
CA PRO A 35 -19.29 9.24 -9.81
C PRO A 35 -18.37 8.15 -10.39
N GLU A 36 -17.14 8.05 -9.89
CA GLU A 36 -16.14 7.08 -10.33
C GLU A 36 -15.83 6.04 -9.25
N ASP A 37 -15.16 4.97 -9.67
CA ASP A 37 -14.84 3.85 -8.81
C ASP A 37 -13.68 4.16 -7.86
N LEU A 38 -13.77 3.62 -6.65
CA LEU A 38 -12.61 3.47 -5.76
C LEU A 38 -11.87 2.19 -6.16
N GLU A 39 -10.56 2.29 -6.36
CA GLU A 39 -9.72 1.11 -6.57
C GLU A 39 -9.04 0.73 -5.26
N TRP A 40 -9.32 -0.47 -4.77
CA TRP A 40 -8.70 -1.04 -3.58
C TRP A 40 -7.69 -2.11 -3.97
N LYS A 41 -6.49 -2.06 -3.38
CA LYS A 41 -5.46 -3.08 -3.60
C LYS A 41 -4.99 -3.68 -2.29
N ILE A 42 -4.71 -4.98 -2.30
CA ILE A 42 -3.91 -5.64 -1.27
C ILE A 42 -2.52 -5.85 -1.85
N ILE A 43 -1.50 -5.35 -1.16
CA ILE A 43 -0.10 -5.43 -1.60
C ILE A 43 0.71 -6.11 -0.48
N TYR A 44 1.42 -7.17 -0.83
CA TYR A 44 2.33 -7.86 0.08
C TYR A 44 3.76 -7.39 -0.19
N VAL A 45 4.46 -6.95 0.87
CA VAL A 45 5.86 -6.54 0.77
C VAL A 45 6.74 -7.79 0.77
N GLY A 46 7.37 -8.10 -0.36
CA GLY A 46 8.20 -9.29 -0.50
C GLY A 46 9.55 -9.17 0.21
N SER A 47 10.10 -7.95 0.27
CA SER A 47 11.34 -7.64 0.98
C SER A 47 11.29 -6.21 1.52
N ALA A 48 11.83 -5.99 2.72
CA ALA A 48 11.92 -4.65 3.28
C ALA A 48 12.98 -3.78 2.58
N GLU A 49 13.87 -4.39 1.80
CA GLU A 49 14.99 -3.70 1.15
C GLU A 49 14.64 -3.14 -0.23
N SER A 50 13.61 -3.67 -0.89
CA SER A 50 13.24 -3.28 -2.25
C SER A 50 11.76 -3.48 -2.54
N GLU A 51 11.12 -2.43 -3.07
CA GLU A 51 9.73 -2.45 -3.57
C GLU A 51 9.58 -3.31 -4.84
N GLU A 52 10.67 -3.72 -5.49
CA GLU A 52 10.62 -4.61 -6.67
C GLU A 52 10.02 -5.99 -6.36
N TYR A 53 10.04 -6.38 -5.08
CA TYR A 53 9.45 -7.63 -4.61
C TYR A 53 8.01 -7.47 -4.11
N ASP A 54 7.45 -6.26 -4.19
CA ASP A 54 6.07 -6.02 -3.79
C ASP A 54 5.11 -6.71 -4.76
N GLN A 55 4.16 -7.44 -4.19
CA GLN A 55 3.19 -8.21 -4.95
C GLN A 55 1.80 -7.64 -4.72
N VAL A 56 1.19 -7.11 -5.77
CA VAL A 56 -0.25 -6.81 -5.75
C VAL A 56 -1.00 -8.13 -5.78
N LEU A 57 -1.61 -8.49 -4.65
CA LEU A 57 -2.32 -9.77 -4.49
C LEU A 57 -3.67 -9.73 -5.19
N ASP A 58 -4.38 -8.60 -5.07
CA ASP A 58 -5.63 -8.36 -5.78
C ASP A 58 -5.91 -6.86 -5.92
N SER A 59 -6.73 -6.50 -6.92
CA SER A 59 -7.23 -5.15 -7.17
C SER A 59 -8.71 -5.18 -7.50
N VAL A 60 -9.53 -4.49 -6.71
CA VAL A 60 -10.99 -4.43 -6.88
C VAL A 60 -11.47 -3.00 -7.06
N LEU A 61 -12.39 -2.83 -7.99
CA LEU A 61 -13.10 -1.57 -8.22
C LEU A 61 -14.43 -1.60 -7.49
N VAL A 62 -14.70 -0.54 -6.74
CA VAL A 62 -15.96 -0.33 -6.01
C VAL A 62 -16.57 0.98 -6.48
N GLY A 63 -17.60 0.90 -7.32
CA GLY A 63 -18.36 2.07 -7.73
C GLY A 63 -19.49 1.77 -8.73
N PRO A 64 -20.29 2.79 -9.08
CA PRO A 64 -20.30 4.14 -8.47
C PRO A 64 -20.72 4.08 -6.99
N VAL A 65 -20.17 4.95 -6.15
CA VAL A 65 -20.30 4.83 -4.68
C VAL A 65 -21.24 5.90 -4.14
N PRO A 66 -22.47 5.57 -3.72
CA PRO A 66 -23.38 6.55 -3.14
C PRO A 66 -22.92 7.00 -1.75
N ALA A 67 -23.40 8.16 -1.31
CA ALA A 67 -23.19 8.67 0.03
C ALA A 67 -23.71 7.69 1.09
N GLY A 68 -23.01 7.62 2.21
CA GLY A 68 -23.35 6.76 3.34
C GLY A 68 -22.24 5.76 3.68
N ARG A 69 -22.60 4.81 4.55
CA ARG A 69 -21.69 3.82 5.10
C ARG A 69 -21.77 2.51 4.33
N HIS A 70 -20.60 2.00 3.96
CA HIS A 70 -20.42 0.79 3.17
C HIS A 70 -19.52 -0.20 3.91
N MET A 71 -19.75 -1.48 3.64
CA MET A 71 -18.95 -2.57 4.19
C MET A 71 -18.84 -3.68 3.15
N PHE A 72 -17.64 -4.23 2.98
CA PHE A 72 -17.41 -5.39 2.14
C PHE A 72 -16.23 -6.22 2.66
N VAL A 73 -16.19 -7.49 2.26
CA VAL A 73 -15.05 -8.38 2.54
C VAL A 73 -14.14 -8.38 1.32
N PHE A 74 -12.90 -7.97 1.51
CA PHE A 74 -11.86 -7.99 0.51
C PHE A 74 -10.94 -9.19 0.76
N GLN A 75 -10.98 -10.17 -0.14
CA GLN A 75 -10.19 -11.38 -0.07
C GLN A 75 -9.21 -11.44 -1.24
N ALA A 76 -7.95 -11.81 -0.96
CA ALA A 76 -6.92 -12.00 -1.97
C ALA A 76 -6.10 -13.26 -1.68
N ASP A 77 -5.64 -13.95 -2.72
CA ASP A 77 -4.80 -15.13 -2.58
C ASP A 77 -3.45 -14.80 -1.92
N ALA A 78 -2.77 -15.82 -1.41
CA ALA A 78 -1.44 -15.65 -0.83
C ALA A 78 -0.39 -15.20 -1.88
N PRO A 79 0.68 -14.48 -1.49
CA PRO A 79 1.74 -14.08 -2.41
C PRO A 79 2.43 -15.29 -3.06
N ASN A 80 2.97 -15.06 -4.25
CA ASN A 80 3.82 -16.04 -4.91
C ASN A 80 5.16 -16.16 -4.16
N THR A 81 5.37 -17.34 -3.58
CA THR A 81 6.56 -17.66 -2.79
C THR A 81 7.85 -17.64 -3.60
N GLY A 82 7.79 -17.89 -4.92
CA GLY A 82 8.96 -17.87 -5.79
C GLY A 82 9.52 -16.46 -6.05
N LEU A 83 8.77 -15.41 -5.70
CA LEU A 83 9.18 -14.02 -5.84
C LEU A 83 9.66 -13.42 -4.51
N ILE A 84 9.58 -14.16 -3.41
CA ILE A 84 10.02 -13.69 -2.09
C ILE A 84 11.47 -14.14 -1.90
N PRO A 85 12.41 -13.22 -1.58
CA PRO A 85 13.77 -13.60 -1.21
C PRO A 85 13.76 -14.58 -0.03
N GLU A 86 14.57 -15.64 -0.09
CA GLU A 86 14.58 -16.69 0.93
C GLU A 86 14.92 -16.14 2.34
N SER A 87 15.73 -15.08 2.40
CA SER A 87 16.08 -14.36 3.63
C SER A 87 14.92 -13.63 4.29
N ASP A 88 13.90 -13.25 3.51
CA ASP A 88 12.74 -12.45 3.95
C ASP A 88 11.47 -13.30 4.13
N ALA A 89 11.54 -14.59 3.79
CA ALA A 89 10.40 -15.50 3.88
C ALA A 89 9.91 -15.71 5.33
N VAL A 90 10.85 -15.77 6.28
CA VAL A 90 10.59 -16.00 7.71
C VAL A 90 10.93 -14.74 8.49
N GLY A 91 10.04 -14.33 9.39
CA GLY A 91 10.17 -13.12 10.17
C GLY A 91 9.09 -12.10 9.85
N VAL A 92 9.41 -10.83 10.07
CA VAL A 92 8.44 -9.73 9.97
C VAL A 92 8.49 -9.07 8.60
N THR A 93 7.33 -8.95 7.97
CA THR A 93 7.11 -8.14 6.77
C THR A 93 5.83 -7.31 6.93
N VAL A 94 5.32 -6.71 5.85
CA VAL A 94 4.16 -5.83 5.83
C VAL A 94 3.18 -6.25 4.73
N VAL A 95 1.89 -6.17 5.05
CA VAL A 95 0.81 -6.16 4.05
C VAL A 95 0.14 -4.78 4.06
N LEU A 96 -0.10 -4.23 2.89
CA LEU A 96 -0.70 -2.91 2.68
C LEU A 96 -2.07 -3.07 2.04
N ILE A 97 -3.03 -2.28 2.51
CA ILE A 97 -4.30 -2.04 1.82
C ILE A 97 -4.27 -0.59 1.36
N THR A 98 -4.32 -0.36 0.05
CA THR A 98 -4.41 0.98 -0.52
C THR A 98 -5.79 1.22 -1.10
N CYS A 99 -6.23 2.46 -1.05
CA CYS A 99 -7.41 2.90 -1.77
C CYS A 99 -7.06 4.14 -2.58
N THR A 100 -7.39 4.09 -3.87
CA THR A 100 -7.17 5.19 -4.80
C THR A 100 -8.50 5.64 -5.37
N TYR A 101 -8.57 6.92 -5.73
CA TYR A 101 -9.67 7.49 -6.47
C TYR A 101 -9.07 8.31 -7.60
N ARG A 102 -9.52 8.08 -8.85
CA ARG A 102 -8.96 8.75 -10.04
C ARG A 102 -7.43 8.57 -10.17
N GLY A 103 -6.94 7.38 -9.85
CA GLY A 103 -5.50 7.05 -9.88
C GLY A 103 -4.66 7.74 -8.79
N GLN A 104 -5.28 8.51 -7.89
CA GLN A 104 -4.59 9.15 -6.77
C GLN A 104 -4.85 8.36 -5.49
N GLU A 105 -3.80 7.82 -4.88
CA GLU A 105 -3.88 7.16 -3.58
C GLU A 105 -4.19 8.19 -2.50
N PHE A 106 -5.24 7.95 -1.70
CA PHE A 106 -5.61 8.84 -0.60
C PHE A 106 -5.49 8.19 0.78
N ILE A 107 -5.43 6.86 0.85
CA ILE A 107 -5.21 6.14 2.09
C ILE A 107 -4.42 4.85 1.87
N ARG A 108 -3.52 4.58 2.82
CA ARG A 108 -2.72 3.36 2.93
C ARG A 108 -2.79 2.84 4.35
N ILE A 109 -3.14 1.57 4.49
CA ILE A 109 -3.28 0.90 5.78
C ILE A 109 -2.31 -0.28 5.78
N GLY A 110 -1.22 -0.16 6.54
CA GLY A 110 -0.22 -1.21 6.68
C GLY A 110 -0.39 -2.02 7.94
N TYR A 111 -0.25 -3.34 7.84
CA TYR A 111 -0.15 -4.25 8.97
C TYR A 111 1.19 -4.96 8.94
N TYR A 112 1.83 -5.07 10.10
CA TYR A 112 2.94 -6.00 10.25
C TYR A 112 2.42 -7.44 10.16
N VAL A 113 3.17 -8.27 9.45
CA VAL A 113 2.90 -9.69 9.25
C VAL A 113 4.10 -10.44 9.77
N ASN A 114 3.91 -11.33 10.74
CA ASN A 114 4.96 -12.21 11.22
C ASN A 114 4.74 -13.61 10.64
N ASN A 115 5.69 -14.08 9.84
CA ASN A 115 5.73 -15.43 9.30
C ASN A 115 6.68 -16.27 10.15
N GLU A 116 6.15 -17.28 10.83
CA GLU A 116 6.96 -18.15 11.69
C GLU A 116 6.61 -19.63 11.51
N TYR A 117 7.59 -20.49 11.73
CA TYR A 117 7.34 -21.93 11.83
C TYR A 117 6.56 -22.22 13.11
N THR A 118 5.58 -23.11 12.99
CA THR A 118 4.82 -23.59 14.15
C THR A 118 5.56 -24.70 14.90
N ASP A 119 6.42 -25.45 14.22
CA ASP A 119 7.28 -26.48 14.81
C ASP A 119 8.48 -25.87 15.55
N PRO A 120 8.66 -26.15 16.86
CA PRO A 120 9.83 -25.69 17.62
C PRO A 120 11.18 -26.06 17.01
N GLU A 121 11.32 -27.25 16.42
CA GLU A 121 12.61 -27.69 15.86
C GLU A 121 12.99 -26.84 14.65
N LEU A 122 12.02 -26.52 13.79
CA LEU A 122 12.20 -25.64 12.63
C LEU A 122 12.40 -24.17 13.03
N ARG A 123 11.90 -23.75 14.18
CA ARG A 123 12.19 -22.41 14.72
C ARG A 123 13.62 -22.27 15.21
N GLU A 124 14.14 -23.29 15.90
CA GLU A 124 15.51 -23.30 16.39
C GLU A 124 16.53 -23.52 15.27
N ASN A 125 16.19 -24.37 14.29
CA ASN A 125 17.03 -24.73 13.17
C ASN A 125 16.27 -24.58 11.84
N PRO A 126 16.03 -23.33 11.38
CA PRO A 126 15.31 -23.10 10.15
C PRO A 126 16.06 -23.71 8.95
N PRO A 127 15.35 -24.37 8.01
CA PRO A 127 15.97 -24.90 6.81
C PRO A 127 16.52 -23.76 5.95
N LEU A 128 17.60 -24.04 5.20
CA LEU A 128 18.20 -23.09 4.24
C LEU A 128 17.16 -22.58 3.24
N LYS A 129 16.34 -23.49 2.72
CA LYS A 129 15.21 -23.17 1.85
C LYS A 129 13.92 -23.12 2.69
N PRO A 130 13.22 -21.98 2.74
CA PRO A 130 11.97 -21.87 3.49
C PRO A 130 10.89 -22.85 3.01
N ASP A 131 10.22 -23.50 3.96
CA ASP A 131 9.07 -24.35 3.69
C ASP A 131 7.77 -23.62 4.07
N TYR A 132 7.18 -22.94 3.09
CA TYR A 132 5.95 -22.18 3.25
C TYR A 132 4.73 -23.02 3.68
N THR A 133 4.75 -24.34 3.49
CA THR A 133 3.65 -25.21 3.92
C THR A 133 3.59 -25.36 5.44
N GLN A 134 4.70 -25.09 6.13
CA GLN A 134 4.84 -25.17 7.58
C GLN A 134 4.87 -23.78 8.25
N LEU A 135 4.82 -22.71 7.44
CA LEU A 135 4.74 -21.34 7.94
C LEU A 135 3.31 -20.98 8.32
N GLN A 136 3.20 -20.36 9.49
CA GLN A 136 2.01 -19.66 9.94
C GLN A 136 2.24 -18.16 9.79
N ARG A 137 1.23 -17.49 9.25
CA ARG A 137 1.17 -16.05 9.09
C ARG A 137 0.32 -15.46 10.22
N ASN A 138 0.89 -14.51 10.95
CA ASN A 138 0.18 -13.74 11.97
C ASN A 138 0.24 -12.25 11.64
N ILE A 139 -0.90 -11.68 11.28
CA ILE A 139 -1.09 -10.25 11.01
C ILE A 139 -1.33 -9.54 12.36
N LEU A 140 -0.50 -8.55 12.67
CA LEU A 140 -0.62 -7.75 13.89
C LEU A 140 -1.77 -6.74 13.78
N ALA A 141 -3.00 -7.25 13.83
CA ALA A 141 -4.24 -6.49 13.60
C ALA A 141 -4.48 -5.35 14.60
N SER A 142 -3.86 -5.40 15.79
CA SER A 142 -4.05 -4.42 16.86
C SER A 142 -3.35 -3.08 16.65
N ASN A 143 -2.38 -3.01 15.72
CA ASN A 143 -1.55 -1.82 15.55
C ASN A 143 -1.36 -1.44 14.06
N PRO A 144 -2.46 -1.15 13.33
CA PRO A 144 -2.38 -0.72 11.94
C PRO A 144 -1.64 0.62 11.82
N ARG A 145 -0.88 0.76 10.73
CA ARG A 145 -0.24 2.02 10.33
C ARG A 145 -1.08 2.66 9.25
N VAL A 146 -1.76 3.76 9.58
CA VAL A 146 -2.64 4.47 8.63
C VAL A 146 -1.95 5.74 8.16
N THR A 147 -1.69 5.82 6.86
CA THR A 147 -1.18 7.01 6.17
C THR A 147 -2.28 7.57 5.27
N ARG A 148 -2.46 8.89 5.30
CA ARG A 148 -3.48 9.60 4.49
C ARG A 148 -2.80 10.62 3.60
N PHE A 149 -3.24 10.68 2.35
CA PHE A 149 -2.73 11.61 1.36
C PHE A 149 -3.85 12.56 0.92
N HIS A 150 -3.49 13.78 0.59
CA HIS A 150 -4.44 14.74 0.02
C HIS A 150 -4.51 14.51 -1.49
N ILE A 151 -5.72 14.40 -2.01
CA ILE A 151 -5.98 14.17 -3.45
C ILE A 151 -7.01 15.16 -3.98
N ASN A 152 -7.05 15.32 -5.30
CA ASN A 152 -8.09 16.07 -5.98
C ASN A 152 -9.33 15.20 -6.23
N TRP A 153 -10.41 15.51 -5.51
CA TRP A 153 -11.69 14.81 -5.60
C TRP A 153 -12.63 15.32 -6.68
N GLU A 154 -12.48 16.58 -7.10
CA GLU A 154 -13.38 17.26 -8.05
C GLU A 154 -13.02 16.89 -9.51
N GLY A 155 -11.77 16.50 -9.78
CA GLY A 155 -11.33 16.12 -11.14
C GLY A 155 -11.31 17.31 -12.10
N LEU A 156 -11.48 18.51 -11.56
CA LEU A 156 -10.94 19.70 -12.18
C LEU A 156 -9.44 19.52 -12.12
N ALA A 157 -8.85 18.98 -13.19
CA ALA A 157 -7.46 19.24 -13.50
C ALA A 157 -7.24 20.72 -13.24
N ASP A 158 -6.16 21.08 -12.53
CA ASP A 158 -5.76 22.48 -12.42
C ASP A 158 -5.76 23.05 -13.84
N LYS A 159 -6.83 23.78 -14.19
CA LYS A 159 -6.80 24.68 -15.31
C LYS A 159 -5.84 25.74 -14.83
N MET A 160 -4.56 25.57 -15.15
CA MET A 160 -3.64 26.68 -15.18
C MET A 160 -4.37 27.80 -15.94
N GLU A 161 -4.73 28.85 -15.21
CA GLU A 161 -5.22 30.08 -15.82
C GLU A 161 -4.06 30.62 -16.65
N ASP A 162 -4.15 30.36 -17.95
CA ASP A 162 -3.28 30.91 -18.97
C ASP A 162 -3.53 32.43 -19.01
N SER A 163 -2.77 33.14 -18.17
CA SER A 163 -2.66 34.58 -18.26
C SER A 163 -1.65 34.89 -19.35
N GLU A 164 -2.16 35.16 -20.56
CA GLU A 164 -1.37 35.64 -21.69
C GLU A 164 -0.43 36.79 -21.27
N ASN A 165 0.88 36.62 -21.50
CA ASN A 165 1.75 37.63 -22.12
C ASN A 165 3.15 37.05 -22.51
N VAL A 166 3.30 36.80 -23.83
CA VAL A 166 4.47 36.82 -24.76
C VAL A 166 5.79 37.44 -24.19
N ASP A 167 7.05 37.06 -24.46
CA ASP A 167 7.85 35.94 -25.07
C ASP A 167 9.36 36.32 -24.83
N PRO A 168 10.39 35.67 -25.42
CA PRO A 168 11.17 34.50 -24.99
C PRO A 168 12.54 34.84 -24.37
N SER A 169 13.01 34.07 -23.39
CA SER A 169 14.45 33.73 -23.32
C SER A 169 14.70 32.53 -22.40
N THR A 170 15.16 31.46 -23.04
CA THR A 170 16.03 30.37 -22.56
C THR A 170 16.47 30.44 -21.09
N ASN A 171 16.03 29.47 -20.28
CA ASN A 171 16.86 28.89 -19.23
C ASN A 171 16.32 27.52 -18.83
N ILE A 172 17.11 26.49 -19.13
CA ILE A 172 16.94 25.15 -18.59
C ILE A 172 17.23 25.26 -17.08
N SER A 173 16.17 25.17 -16.26
CA SER A 173 16.30 25.06 -14.81
C SER A 173 15.97 23.64 -14.41
N VAL A 174 16.98 22.89 -14.01
CA VAL A 174 16.84 21.56 -13.41
C VAL A 174 16.32 21.77 -11.99
N CYS A 175 15.08 21.38 -11.70
CA CYS A 175 14.55 21.38 -10.34
C CYS A 175 15.03 20.12 -9.63
N PHE A 176 15.84 20.29 -8.59
CA PHE A 176 16.15 19.25 -7.63
C PHE A 176 15.08 19.23 -6.54
N VAL A 177 14.50 18.06 -6.29
CA VAL A 177 13.65 17.83 -5.11
C VAL A 177 14.50 17.06 -4.10
N ASP A 178 14.81 17.71 -2.99
CA ASP A 178 15.49 17.04 -1.88
C ASP A 178 14.47 16.19 -1.11
N ILE A 179 14.60 14.87 -1.20
CA ILE A 179 13.86 13.95 -0.35
C ILE A 179 14.66 13.79 0.95
N VAL A 180 14.08 14.25 2.06
CA VAL A 180 14.63 14.06 3.40
C VAL A 180 14.04 12.79 4.00
N LEU A 181 14.83 11.71 4.01
CA LEU A 181 14.49 10.49 4.74
C LEU A 181 15.13 10.54 6.14
N LEU A 182 14.29 10.43 7.17
CA LEU A 182 14.73 10.36 8.56
C LEU A 182 14.99 8.91 8.96
N PHE A 183 16.27 8.52 9.03
CA PHE A 183 16.71 7.27 9.65
C PHE A 183 17.37 7.57 11.00
N GLY A 184 16.60 7.48 12.08
CA GLY A 184 17.05 7.80 13.43
C GLY A 184 17.49 9.28 13.61
N ASN A 185 18.54 9.53 14.40
CA ASN A 185 19.04 10.88 14.72
C ASN A 185 19.96 11.50 13.65
N ARG A 186 19.96 10.99 12.41
CA ARG A 186 20.75 11.58 11.31
C ARG A 186 19.87 11.86 10.10
N CYS A 187 20.09 13.04 9.51
CA CYS A 187 19.45 13.50 8.29
C CYS A 187 20.34 13.13 7.09
N VAL A 188 19.79 12.41 6.11
CA VAL A 188 20.47 12.09 4.84
C VAL A 188 19.66 12.69 3.70
N VAL A 189 20.31 13.52 2.88
CA VAL A 189 19.70 14.16 1.70
C VAL A 189 20.10 13.35 0.46
N LEU A 190 19.12 12.82 -0.26
CA LEU A 190 19.32 12.15 -1.54
C LEU A 190 18.71 12.98 -2.66
N THR A 191 19.53 13.29 -3.65
CA THR A 191 19.17 14.08 -4.81
C THR A 191 18.93 13.13 -6.00
N ALA A 192 17.67 12.99 -6.43
CA ALA A 192 17.32 12.20 -7.61
C ALA A 192 16.81 13.12 -8.74
N ALA A 193 17.28 12.88 -9.97
CA ALA A 193 16.87 13.62 -11.17
C ALA A 193 15.90 12.76 -12.01
N PHE A 194 14.68 13.26 -12.24
CA PHE A 194 13.73 12.65 -13.19
C PHE A 194 13.61 13.53 -14.43
N HIS A 195 13.72 12.92 -15.61
CA HIS A 195 13.32 13.54 -16.88
C HIS A 195 11.86 13.17 -17.14
N HIS A 196 11.02 14.17 -17.38
CA HIS A 196 9.71 13.96 -17.98
C HIS A 196 9.65 14.79 -19.25
N ASP A 197 9.42 14.12 -20.38
CA ASP A 197 9.07 14.77 -21.65
C ASP A 197 7.69 15.44 -21.49
N CYS A 198 7.60 16.69 -21.95
CA CYS A 198 6.37 17.49 -22.05
C CYS A 198 5.47 17.01 -23.20
#